data_AF-A0A938K9B6-F1
#
_entry.id   AF-A0A938K9B6-F1
#
_cell.length_a   1.000
_cell.length_b   1.000
_cell.length_c   1.000
_cell.angle_alpha   90.00
_cell.angle_beta   90.00
_cell.angle_gamma   90.00
#
_symmetry.space_group_name_H-M   'P 1'
#
loop_
_entity.id
_entity.type
_entity.pdbx_description
1 polymer ?
#
loop_
_entity_poly.entity_id
_entity_poly.type
_entity_poly.pdbx_seq_one_letter_code
_entity_poly.pdbx_strand_id
1 'polypeptide(L)'
;NLLPTNVVISNVPGPRTPLWVGGAQLENYVPLSIVTDGMGLNITVHSYLDGLDFGLIACRELVPDLDDLLAMHLAEITTLCATFGVALTTA
;
A
#
# COMPACT_ATOMS: atom_id res chain seq x y z
N ASN A 1 -4.36 9.98 -26.48
CA ASN A 1 -5.21 10.34 -25.32
C ASN A 1 -4.44 10.06 -24.05
N LEU A 2 -3.93 11.09 -23.39
CA LEU A 2 -3.38 10.93 -22.05
C LEU A 2 -4.54 11.03 -21.06
N LEU A 3 -4.53 10.19 -20.03
CA LEU A 3 -5.44 10.35 -18.89
C LEU A 3 -5.12 11.68 -18.18
N PRO A 4 -6.10 12.34 -17.53
CA PRO A 4 -5.84 13.57 -16.79
C PRO A 4 -5.04 13.35 -15.49
N THR A 5 -4.67 12.11 -15.18
CA THR A 5 -3.98 11.70 -13.96
C THR A 5 -2.77 10.82 -14.28
N ASN A 6 -1.73 10.91 -13.44
CA ASN A 6 -0.47 10.17 -13.62
C ASN A 6 -0.42 8.86 -12.82
N VAL A 7 -1.08 8.85 -11.66
CA VAL A 7 -1.10 7.75 -10.71
C VAL A 7 -2.46 7.72 -10.00
N VAL A 8 -2.98 6.53 -9.73
CA VAL A 8 -4.12 6.34 -8.84
C VAL A 8 -3.59 5.98 -7.46
N ILE A 9 -4.03 6.74 -6.46
CA ILE A 9 -3.78 6.45 -5.05
C ILE A 9 -5.15 6.29 -4.38
N SER A 10 -5.48 5.06 -3.97
CA SER A 10 -6.72 4.76 -3.25
C SER A 10 -6.43 4.56 -1.77
N ASN A 11 -7.31 5.07 -0.91
CA ASN A 11 -7.25 4.86 0.53
C ASN A 11 -8.61 4.38 1.01
N VAL A 12 -8.68 3.12 1.45
CA VAL A 12 -9.91 2.46 1.84
C VAL A 12 -9.83 2.07 3.32
N PRO A 13 -10.62 2.72 4.20
CA PRO A 13 -10.71 2.32 5.60
C PRO A 13 -11.25 0.89 5.73
N GLY A 14 -10.51 0.01 6.38
CA GLY A 14 -10.97 -1.31 6.74
C GLY A 14 -11.35 -1.45 8.23
N PRO A 15 -11.74 -2.66 8.66
CA PRO A 15 -12.30 -2.87 9.99
C PRO A 15 -11.30 -2.64 11.13
N ARG A 16 -11.78 -2.08 12.24
CA ARG A 16 -11.03 -1.93 13.50
C ARG A 16 -11.24 -3.09 14.48
N THR A 17 -11.90 -4.16 14.02
CA THR A 17 -12.18 -5.37 14.79
C THR A 17 -11.51 -6.56 14.11
N PRO A 18 -10.94 -7.53 14.88
CA PRO A 18 -10.27 -8.68 14.30
C PRO A 18 -11.19 -9.49 13.37
N LEU A 19 -10.68 -9.82 12.19
CA LEU A 19 -11.34 -10.72 11.24
C LEU A 19 -10.78 -12.14 11.40
N TRP A 20 -11.63 -13.13 11.15
CA TRP A 20 -11.28 -14.55 11.35
C TRP A 20 -11.79 -15.40 10.20
N VAL A 21 -11.01 -16.40 9.81
CA VAL A 21 -11.38 -17.44 8.84
C VAL A 21 -10.99 -18.79 9.40
N GLY A 22 -11.95 -19.69 9.60
CA GLY A 22 -11.67 -21.05 10.07
C GLY A 22 -10.96 -21.13 11.44
N GLY A 23 -11.13 -20.12 12.29
CA GLY A 23 -10.45 -20.02 13.59
C GLY A 23 -9.06 -19.38 13.55
N ALA A 24 -8.54 -19.03 12.37
CA ALA A 24 -7.33 -18.22 12.22
C ALA A 24 -7.68 -16.73 12.14
N GLN A 25 -6.91 -15.88 12.81
CA GLN A 25 -7.05 -14.42 12.71
C GLN A 25 -6.39 -13.94 11.42
N LEU A 26 -7.01 -12.98 10.73
CA LEU A 26 -6.35 -12.24 9.67
C LEU A 26 -5.23 -11.39 10.28
N GLU A 27 -4.01 -11.50 9.75
CA GLU A 27 -2.85 -10.71 10.17
C GLU A 27 -2.72 -9.44 9.32
N ASN A 28 -2.60 -9.61 7.99
CA ASN A 28 -2.38 -8.52 7.05
C ASN A 28 -3.46 -8.50 5.96
N TYR A 29 -3.86 -7.30 5.55
CA TYR A 29 -4.80 -7.07 4.45
C TYR A 29 -4.04 -6.39 3.31
N VAL A 30 -3.21 -7.15 2.58
CA VAL A 30 -2.41 -6.60 1.47
C VAL A 30 -3.32 -6.32 0.26
N PRO A 31 -3.57 -5.05 -0.08
CA PRO A 31 -4.53 -4.74 -1.13
C PRO A 31 -3.91 -4.91 -2.51
N LEU A 32 -4.71 -5.40 -3.47
CA LEU A 32 -4.31 -5.54 -4.86
C LEU A 32 -5.35 -4.88 -5.76
N SER A 33 -4.94 -3.82 -6.45
CA SER A 33 -5.76 -3.10 -7.43
C SER A 33 -5.36 -3.44 -8.87
N ILE A 34 -5.79 -2.63 -9.83
CA ILE A 34 -5.66 -2.92 -11.26
C ILE A 34 -4.90 -1.77 -11.94
N VAL A 35 -3.98 -2.15 -12.84
CA VAL A 35 -3.38 -1.26 -13.84
C VAL A 35 -4.16 -1.37 -15.14
N THR A 36 -4.27 -0.25 -15.86
CA THR A 36 -5.01 -0.17 -17.14
C THR A 36 -4.19 0.58 -18.17
N ASP A 37 -4.59 0.52 -19.43
CA ASP A 37 -3.96 1.33 -20.48
C ASP A 37 -3.93 2.81 -20.08
N GLY A 38 -2.75 3.42 -20.19
CA GLY A 38 -2.50 4.81 -19.78
C GLY A 38 -2.27 5.02 -18.27
N MET A 39 -2.38 3.99 -17.44
CA MET A 39 -2.14 4.02 -15.99
C MET A 39 -1.28 2.83 -15.56
N GLY A 40 0.03 2.98 -15.69
CA GLY A 40 1.01 1.91 -15.46
C GLY A 40 1.33 1.62 -13.98
N LEU A 41 0.88 2.46 -13.05
CA LEU A 41 1.10 2.33 -11.60
C LEU A 41 -0.19 2.59 -10.83
N ASN A 42 -0.46 1.75 -9.83
CA ASN A 42 -1.54 1.92 -8.88
C ASN A 42 -1.01 1.69 -7.46
N ILE A 43 -1.35 2.60 -6.55
CA ILE A 43 -1.03 2.52 -5.13
C ILE A 43 -2.35 2.43 -4.37
N THR A 44 -2.52 1.38 -3.57
CA THR A 44 -3.71 1.19 -2.75
C THR A 44 -3.32 1.04 -1.29
N VAL A 45 -4.00 1.78 -0.42
CA VAL A 45 -3.83 1.74 1.03
C VAL A 45 -5.11 1.18 1.63
N HIS A 46 -4.95 0.21 2.52
CA HIS A 46 -6.02 -0.32 3.35
C HIS A 46 -5.62 -0.24 4.82
N SER A 47 -6.58 0.05 5.70
CA SER A 47 -6.36 -0.07 7.14
C SER A 47 -6.97 -1.36 7.68
N TYR A 48 -6.29 -2.04 8.60
CA TYR A 48 -6.86 -3.14 9.36
C TYR A 48 -6.35 -3.07 10.80
N LEU A 49 -7.27 -3.14 11.77
CA LEU A 49 -6.98 -2.85 13.18
C LEU A 49 -6.30 -1.48 13.33
N ASP A 50 -5.06 -1.47 13.82
CA ASP A 50 -4.24 -0.27 14.01
C ASP A 50 -3.08 -0.20 12.99
N GLY A 51 -3.11 -1.06 11.96
CA GLY A 51 -2.13 -1.11 10.88
C GLY A 51 -2.63 -0.49 9.58
N LEU A 52 -1.67 -0.12 8.72
CA LEU A 52 -1.88 0.26 7.33
C LEU A 52 -1.10 -0.68 6.43
N ASP A 53 -1.78 -1.26 5.45
CA ASP A 53 -1.21 -2.08 4.40
C ASP A 53 -1.15 -1.29 3.08
N PHE A 54 0.01 -1.35 2.43
CA PHE A 54 0.27 -0.67 1.15
C PHE A 54 0.45 -1.71 0.04
N GLY A 55 -0.37 -1.59 -1.01
CA GLY A 55 -0.29 -2.39 -2.22
C GLY A 55 0.19 -1.55 -3.39
N LEU A 56 1.34 -1.91 -3.97
CA LEU A 56 1.88 -1.29 -5.17
C LEU A 56 1.79 -2.32 -6.30
N ILE A 57 1.08 -1.96 -7.37
CA ILE A 57 0.97 -2.79 -8.58
C ILE A 57 1.34 -1.93 -9.77
N ALA A 58 2.21 -2.48 -10.62
CA ALA A 58 2.65 -1.79 -11.82
C ALA A 58 2.77 -2.71 -13.03
N CYS A 59 2.68 -2.12 -14.22
CA CYS A 59 3.17 -2.74 -15.45
C CYS A 59 4.70 -2.80 -15.41
N ARG A 60 5.27 -4.01 -15.40
CA ARG A 60 6.72 -4.23 -15.27
C ARG A 60 7.55 -3.51 -16.34
N GLU A 61 7.03 -3.36 -17.56
CA GLU A 61 7.74 -2.70 -18.65
C GLU A 61 7.78 -1.17 -18.49
N LEU A 62 6.75 -0.60 -17.85
CA LEU A 62 6.64 0.85 -17.64
C LEU A 62 7.27 1.31 -16.33
N VAL A 63 7.27 0.45 -15.31
CA VAL A 63 7.85 0.70 -13.97
C VAL A 63 8.72 -0.51 -13.59
N PRO A 64 9.93 -0.64 -14.18
CA PRO A 64 10.81 -1.79 -13.94
C PRO A 64 11.44 -1.79 -12.54
N ASP A 65 11.39 -0.66 -11.84
CA ASP A 65 12.03 -0.32 -10.56
C ASP A 65 11.00 -0.21 -9.42
N LEU A 66 9.91 -0.97 -9.47
CA LEU A 66 8.85 -0.95 -8.46
C LEU A 66 9.36 -1.25 -7.03
N ASP A 67 10.36 -2.13 -6.92
CA ASP A 67 10.96 -2.50 -5.64
C ASP A 67 11.73 -1.33 -5.00
N ASP A 68 12.38 -0.48 -5.82
CA ASP A 68 13.04 0.74 -5.33
C ASP A 68 12.00 1.74 -4.81
N LEU A 69 10.85 1.85 -5.48
CA LEU A 69 9.73 2.68 -5.00
C LEU A 69 9.19 2.18 -3.65
N LEU A 70 9.07 0.86 -3.47
CA LEU A 70 8.67 0.27 -2.19
C LEU A 70 9.70 0.56 -1.09
N ALA A 71 11.00 0.42 -1.39
CA ALA A 71 12.07 0.74 -0.44
C ALA A 71 12.04 2.21 -0.02
N MET A 72 11.81 3.14 -0.97
CA MET A 72 11.65 4.57 -0.66
C MET A 72 10.43 4.84 0.22
N HIS A 73 9.30 4.16 0.01
CA HIS A 73 8.12 4.31 0.88
C HIS A 73 8.45 3.91 2.32
N LEU A 74 9.12 2.78 2.52
CA LEU A 74 9.52 2.31 3.85
C LEU A 74 10.51 3.28 4.53
N ALA A 75 11.48 3.80 3.77
CA ALA A 75 12.46 4.75 4.29
C ALA A 75 11.80 6.06 4.76
N GLU A 76 10.87 6.61 3.98
CA GLU A 76 10.18 7.85 4.33
C GLU A 76 9.17 7.66 5.48
N ILE A 77 8.44 6.54 5.51
CA ILE A 77 7.56 6.21 6.65
C ILE A 77 8.38 6.06 7.93
N THR A 78 9.54 5.39 7.85
CA THR A 78 10.45 5.26 9.00
C THR A 78 10.94 6.62 9.49
N THR A 79 11.34 7.50 8.56
CA THR A 79 11.78 8.86 8.86
C THR A 79 10.67 9.67 9.54
N LEU A 80 9.44 9.57 9.02
CA LEU A 80 8.27 10.23 9.58
C LEU A 80 7.98 9.73 11.01
N CYS A 81 7.92 8.41 11.21
CA CYS A 81 7.71 7.79 12.51
C CYS A 81 8.76 8.24 13.53
N ALA A 82 10.04 8.22 13.17
CA ALA A 82 11.13 8.68 14.03
C ALA A 82 10.99 10.17 14.40
N THR A 83 10.61 11.02 13.43
CA THR A 83 10.42 12.46 13.63
C THR A 83 9.33 12.76 14.66
N PHE A 84 8.25 11.98 14.66
CA PHE A 84 7.11 12.16 15.57
C PHE A 84 7.16 11.27 16.82
N GLY A 85 8.23 10.48 17.01
CA GLY A 85 8.34 9.55 18.14
C GLY A 85 7.30 8.42 18.12
N VAL A 86 6.81 8.06 16.93
CA VAL A 86 5.88 6.94 16.71
C VAL A 86 6.70 5.67 16.47
N ALA A 87 6.41 4.62 17.23
CA ALA A 87 7.03 3.32 16.98
C ALA A 87 6.45 2.70 15.70
N LEU A 88 7.31 2.37 14.73
CA LEU A 88 6.93 1.63 13.53
C LEU A 88 7.03 0.13 13.82
N THR A 89 5.92 -0.58 13.66
CA THR A 89 5.87 -2.04 13.66
C THR A 89 5.62 -2.53 12.25
N THR A 90 6.56 -3.27 11.69
CA THR A 90 6.36 -4.05 10.46
C THR A 90 5.96 -5.46 10.87
N ALA A 91 4.78 -5.90 10.43
CA ALA A 91 4.34 -7.29 10.58
C ALA A 91 5.08 -8.21 9.60
#